data_AF-A0A8I1MH22-F1
#
_entry.id   AF-A0A8I1MH22-F1
#
_cell.length_a   1.000
_cell.length_b   1.000
_cell.length_c   1.000
_cell.angle_alpha   90.00
_cell.angle_beta   90.00
_cell.angle_gamma   90.00
#
_symmetry.space_group_name_H-M   'P 1'
#
loop_
_entity.id
_entity.type
_entity.pdbx_description
1 polymer ?
#
loop_
_entity_poly.entity_id
_entity_poly.type
_entity_poly.pdbx_seq_one_letter_code
_entity_poly.pdbx_strand_id
1 'polypeptide(L)'
;MKALYNSFANLFFLLGGCFLISPLLLYRFIHSDYDRYIWVINGPYPFSHLGSGPFQILAGVLFLSIAVLFLVTGLLFRISAKNVELD
;
A
#
# COMPACT_ATOMS: atom_id res chain seq x y z
N MET A 1 -6.90 26.48 8.36
CA MET A 1 -5.87 25.84 7.49
C MET A 1 -5.16 24.66 8.14
N LYS A 2 -4.56 24.80 9.33
CA LYS A 2 -3.86 23.71 10.05
C LYS A 2 -4.64 22.38 10.17
N ALA A 3 -5.91 22.44 10.56
CA ALA A 3 -6.76 21.24 10.70
C ALA A 3 -6.92 20.46 9.38
N LEU A 4 -6.95 21.17 8.26
CA LEU A 4 -7.03 20.58 6.92
C LEU A 4 -5.73 19.83 6.58
N TYR A 5 -4.56 20.45 6.79
CA TYR A 5 -3.26 19.79 6.59
C TYR A 5 -3.11 18.53 7.46
N ASN A 6 -3.53 18.59 8.72
CA ASN A 6 -3.52 17.42 9.60
C ASN A 6 -4.46 16.31 9.13
N SER A 7 -5.63 16.66 8.59
CA SER A 7 -6.57 15.68 8.04
C SER A 7 -5.97 14.97 6.81
N PHE A 8 -5.34 15.72 5.91
CA PHE A 8 -4.61 15.14 4.78
C PHE A 8 -3.44 14.28 5.24
N ALA A 9 -2.62 14.74 6.18
CA ALA A 9 -1.52 13.95 6.73
C ALA A 9 -1.99 12.59 7.26
N ASN A 10 -3.06 12.58 8.05
CA ASN A 10 -3.64 11.35 8.59
C ASN A 10 -4.18 10.41 7.50
N LEU A 11 -4.84 10.96 6.46
CA LEU A 11 -5.31 10.17 5.32
C LEU A 11 -4.14 9.48 4.61
N PHE A 12 -3.07 10.21 4.31
CA PHE A 12 -1.90 9.65 3.64
C PHE A 12 -1.16 8.63 4.51
N PHE A 13 -1.08 8.83 5.83
CA PHE A 13 -0.53 7.82 6.73
C PHE A 13 -1.38 6.56 6.79
N LEU A 14 -2.72 6.69 6.81
CA LEU A 14 -3.62 5.54 6.76
C LEU A 14 -3.44 4.74 5.47
N LEU A 15 -3.44 5.42 4.32
CA LEU A 15 -3.22 4.79 3.02
C LEU A 15 -1.84 4.13 2.95
N GLY A 16 -0.78 4.84 3.36
CA GLY A 16 0.57 4.30 3.41
C GLY A 16 0.66 3.05 4.30
N GLY A 17 0.02 3.05 5.46
CA GLY A 17 -0.08 1.89 6.35
C GLY A 17 -0.81 0.71 5.73
N CYS A 18 -1.93 0.94 5.03
CA CYS A 18 -2.63 -0.11 4.29
C CYS A 18 -1.73 -0.77 3.25
N PHE A 19 -1.07 0.04 2.40
CA PHE A 19 -0.16 -0.45 1.37
C PHE A 19 1.09 -1.15 1.93
N LEU A 20 1.55 -0.77 3.12
CA LEU A 20 2.67 -1.42 3.79
C LEU A 20 2.34 -2.88 4.17
N ILE A 21 1.08 -3.14 4.58
CA ILE A 21 0.61 -4.46 5.02
C ILE A 21 0.09 -5.30 3.83
N SER A 22 -0.27 -4.66 2.71
CA SER A 22 -0.82 -5.31 1.51
C SER A 22 -0.02 -6.50 0.97
N PRO A 23 1.33 -6.51 0.90
CA PRO A 23 2.07 -7.68 0.43
C PRO A 23 1.79 -8.94 1.25
N LEU A 24 1.73 -8.80 2.58
CA LEU A 24 1.46 -9.91 3.49
C LEU A 24 0.01 -10.40 3.34
N LEU A 25 -0.94 -9.48 3.21
CA LEU A 25 -2.34 -9.82 2.98
C LEU A 25 -2.53 -10.53 1.65
N LEU A 26 -1.89 -10.04 0.58
CA LEU A 26 -1.93 -10.67 -0.74
C LEU A 26 -1.33 -12.07 -0.69
N TYR A 27 -0.17 -12.23 -0.07
CA TYR A 27 0.47 -13.54 0.09
C TYR A 27 -0.46 -14.53 0.82
N ARG A 28 -1.03 -14.09 1.94
CA ARG A 28 -1.96 -14.92 2.73
C ARG A 28 -3.23 -15.23 1.95
N PHE A 29 -3.78 -14.27 1.21
CA PHE A 29 -4.95 -14.49 0.36
C PHE A 29 -4.70 -15.58 -0.68
N ILE A 30 -3.55 -15.53 -1.36
CA ILE A 30 -3.18 -16.49 -2.41
C ILE A 30 -2.91 -17.89 -1.83
N HIS A 31 -2.18 -18.00 -0.71
CA HIS A 31 -1.62 -19.28 -0.25
C HIS A 31 -2.37 -19.94 0.93
N SER A 32 -3.42 -19.31 1.45
CA SER A 32 -4.16 -19.87 2.61
C SER A 32 -5.02 -21.09 2.29
N ASP A 33 -5.33 -21.32 1.02
CA ASP A 33 -6.16 -22.43 0.56
C ASP A 33 -5.72 -22.88 -0.83
N TYR A 34 -5.62 -24.19 -1.04
CA TYR A 34 -5.11 -24.75 -2.28
C TYR A 34 -6.05 -24.51 -3.47
N ASP A 35 -7.35 -24.69 -3.27
CA ASP A 35 -8.33 -24.50 -4.34
C ASP A 35 -8.40 -23.03 -4.77
N ARG A 36 -8.31 -22.11 -3.79
CA ARG A 36 -8.16 -20.67 -4.05
C ARG A 36 -6.87 -20.36 -4.78
N TYR A 37 -5.74 -20.95 -4.40
CA TYR A 37 -4.47 -20.77 -5.11
C TYR A 37 -4.62 -21.15 -6.58
N ILE A 38 -5.15 -22.35 -6.86
CA ILE A 38 -5.39 -22.85 -8.22
C ILE A 38 -6.36 -21.95 -8.99
N TRP A 39 -7.43 -21.49 -8.34
CA TRP A 39 -8.39 -20.56 -8.95
C TRP A 39 -7.74 -19.22 -9.33
N VAL A 40 -6.92 -18.64 -8.45
CA VAL A 40 -6.23 -17.37 -8.70
C VAL A 40 -5.28 -17.49 -9.91
N ILE A 41 -4.44 -18.53 -9.96
CA ILE A 41 -3.42 -18.66 -11.03
C ILE A 41 -4.00 -19.11 -12.37
N ASN A 42 -5.25 -19.57 -12.42
CA ASN A 42 -5.98 -19.83 -13.66
C ASN A 42 -6.88 -18.67 -14.09
N GLY A 43 -6.92 -17.57 -13.31
CA GLY A 43 -7.69 -16.38 -13.61
C GLY A 43 -7.13 -15.56 -14.78
N PRO A 44 -7.82 -14.49 -15.19
CA PRO A 44 -7.29 -13.57 -16.19
C PRO A 44 -6.04 -12.83 -15.66
N TYR A 45 -5.25 -12.26 -16.56
CA TYR A 45 -4.18 -11.33 -16.17
C TYR A 45 -4.75 -10.19 -15.29
N PRO A 46 -4.07 -9.77 -14.20
CA PRO A 46 -2.74 -10.18 -13.74
C PRO A 46 -2.73 -11.44 -12.85
N PHE A 47 -3.90 -11.99 -12.48
CA PHE A 47 -4.01 -13.07 -11.50
C PHE A 47 -3.33 -14.36 -11.94
N SER A 48 -3.39 -14.71 -13.23
CA SER A 48 -2.68 -15.87 -13.77
C SER A 48 -1.18 -15.91 -13.51
N HIS A 49 -0.57 -14.73 -13.33
CA HIS A 49 0.88 -14.60 -13.13
C HIS A 49 1.26 -14.55 -11.65
N LEU A 50 0.28 -14.44 -10.73
CA LEU A 50 0.51 -14.43 -9.29
C LEU A 50 1.04 -15.76 -8.75
N GLY A 51 0.99 -16.86 -9.52
CA GLY A 51 1.68 -18.11 -9.17
C GLY A 51 3.20 -18.04 -9.31
N SER A 52 3.72 -17.02 -10.00
CA SER A 52 5.16 -16.86 -10.22
C SER A 52 5.80 -16.01 -9.13
N GLY A 53 6.89 -16.53 -8.55
CA GLY A 53 7.68 -15.81 -7.54
C GLY A 53 8.13 -14.41 -8.00
N PRO A 54 8.71 -14.24 -9.21
CA PRO A 54 9.11 -12.93 -9.71
C PRO A 54 7.97 -11.91 -9.78
N PHE A 55 6.78 -12.32 -10.23
CA PHE A 55 5.63 -11.42 -10.33
C PHE A 55 5.10 -11.04 -8.94
N GLN A 56 5.08 -11.96 -7.98
CA GLN A 56 4.73 -11.65 -6.59
C GLN A 56 5.71 -10.66 -5.96
N ILE A 57 7.02 -10.81 -6.21
CA ILE A 57 8.04 -9.86 -5.74
C ILE A 57 7.80 -8.48 -6.35
N LEU A 58 7.56 -8.39 -7.65
CA LEU A 58 7.26 -7.12 -8.33
C LEU A 58 6.00 -6.45 -7.76
N ALA A 59 4.93 -7.22 -7.54
CA ALA A 59 3.71 -6.71 -6.91
C ALA A 59 3.98 -6.21 -5.48
N GLY A 60 4.78 -6.94 -4.70
CA GLY A 60 5.21 -6.54 -3.37
C GLY A 60 6.02 -5.24 -3.37
N VAL A 61 7.01 -5.13 -4.26
CA VAL A 61 7.83 -3.91 -4.43
C VAL A 61 6.96 -2.73 -4.84
N LEU A 62 5.97 -2.93 -5.72
CA LEU A 62 5.04 -1.89 -6.12
C LEU A 62 4.21 -1.38 -4.93
N PHE A 63 3.64 -2.29 -4.12
CA PHE A 63 2.91 -1.91 -2.92
C PHE A 63 3.78 -1.15 -1.92
N LEU A 64 5.00 -1.63 -1.66
CA LEU A 64 5.92 -0.96 -0.74
C LEU A 64 6.35 0.41 -1.26
N SER A 65 6.55 0.55 -2.58
CA SER A 65 6.89 1.82 -3.21
C SER A 65 5.75 2.84 -3.06
N ILE A 66 4.49 2.41 -3.27
CA ILE A 66 3.29 3.24 -3.05
C ILE A 66 3.15 3.59 -1.56
N ALA A 67 3.42 2.63 -0.66
CA ALA A 67 3.40 2.86 0.78
C ALA A 67 4.38 3.97 1.18
N VAL A 68 5.64 3.88 0.74
CA VAL A 68 6.67 4.90 1.00
C VAL A 68 6.23 6.25 0.46
N LEU A 69 5.72 6.31 -0.78
CA LEU A 69 5.25 7.55 -1.39
C LEU A 69 4.17 8.21 -0.52
N PHE A 70 3.14 7.46 -0.10
CA PHE A 70 2.09 8.01 0.76
C PHE A 70 2.59 8.40 2.15
N LEU A 71 3.46 7.62 2.78
CA LEU A 71 4.04 7.97 4.08
C LEU A 71 4.85 9.26 4.01
N VAL A 72 5.67 9.43 2.96
CA VAL A 72 6.44 10.66 2.73
C VAL A 72 5.50 11.84 2.47
N THR A 73 4.47 11.69 1.63
CA THR A 73 3.48 12.74 1.41
C THR A 73 2.76 13.14 2.70
N GLY A 74 2.35 12.16 3.52
CA GLY A 74 1.74 12.43 4.83
C GLY A 74 2.67 13.19 5.78
N LEU A 75 3.96 12.84 5.77
CA LEU A 75 4.98 13.56 6.54
C LEU A 75 5.13 15.01 6.08
N LEU A 76 5.15 15.26 4.77
CA LEU A 76 5.23 16.62 4.22
C LEU A 76 4.04 17.47 4.65
N PHE A 77 2.80 16.94 4.56
CA PHE A 77 1.60 17.65 5.05
C PHE A 77 1.69 17.95 6.55
N ARG A 78 2.23 17.03 7.36
CA ARG A 78 2.43 17.22 8.80
C ARG A 78 3.44 18.32 9.12
N ILE A 79 4.53 18.41 8.33
CA ILE A 79 5.53 19.47 8.47
C ILE A 79 4.92 20.82 8.08
N SER A 80 4.22 20.89 6.94
CA SER A 80 3.53 22.12 6.51
C SER A 80 2.50 22.60 7.54
N ALA A 81 1.78 21.69 8.20
CA ALA A 81 0.84 22.04 9.28
C ALA A 81 1.51 22.74 10.46
N LYS A 82 2.77 22.38 10.78
CA LYS A 82 3.55 23.02 11.85
C LYS A 82 4.03 24.42 11.44
N ASN A 83 4.44 24.58 10.18
CA ASN A 83 4.92 25.89 9.70
C ASN A 83 3.78 26.92 9.70
N VAL A 84 2.56 26.53 9.33
CA VAL A 84 1.36 27.39 9.36
C VAL A 84 0.97 27.84 10.78
N GLU A 85 1.50 27.22 11.84
CA GLU A 85 1.26 27.66 13.23
C GLU A 85 2.26 28.72 13.71
N LEU A 86 3.41 28.85 13.02
CA LEU A 86 4.47 29.78 13.40
C LEU A 86 4.36 31.14 12.69
N ASP A 87 3.51 31.23 11.66
CA ASP A 87 3.15 32.44 10.91
C ASP A 87 1.88 33.10 11.49
#